data_AF-X0W245-F1
#
_entry.id   AF-X0W245-F1
#
_cell.length_a   1.000
_cell.length_b   1.000
_cell.length_c   1.000
_cell.angle_alpha   90.00
_cell.angle_beta   90.00
_cell.angle_gamma   90.00
#
_symmetry.space_group_name_H-M   'P 1'
#
loop_
_entity.id
_entity.type
_entity.pdbx_description
1 polymer ?
#
loop_
_entity_poly.entity_id
_entity_poly.type
_entity_poly.pdbx_seq_one_letter_code
_entity_poly.pdbx_strand_id
1 'polypeptide(L)'
;MNNNSKIVAMTAALIGISLCLVLTISSENVSAFSGSGSGTPSDPYQIGDVTQLQEISNELSAHYILVNDIDASETWEDGFDPIGGVDSAFTGTFDGNGYVIENLYIRSDNSYVGLFGATGSGAIIEDVGLENVDVAGDTHVGGLV
;
A
#
# COMPACT_ATOMS: atom_id res chain seq x y z
N MET A 1 20.14 -34.55 35.48
CA MET A 1 19.07 -34.96 36.43
C MET A 1 18.96 -33.85 37.46
N ASN A 2 18.18 -32.82 37.15
CA ASN A 2 16.78 -32.70 37.55
C ASN A 2 16.64 -32.62 39.07
N ASN A 3 16.42 -31.41 39.59
CA ASN A 3 15.64 -31.16 40.80
C ASN A 3 15.24 -29.68 40.97
N ASN A 4 14.80 -29.04 39.86
CA ASN A 4 13.78 -27.97 39.96
C ASN A 4 12.37 -28.56 40.29
N SER A 5 12.36 -29.75 40.89
CA SER A 5 11.32 -30.50 41.62
C SER A 5 10.64 -29.73 42.75
N LYS A 6 10.40 -28.43 42.59
CA LYS A 6 9.55 -27.62 43.46
C LYS A 6 8.48 -26.81 42.71
N ILE A 7 8.54 -26.74 41.37
CA ILE A 7 7.58 -25.94 40.59
C ILE A 7 6.43 -26.80 40.02
N VAL A 8 6.60 -28.12 39.90
CA VAL A 8 5.61 -29.02 39.30
C VAL A 8 4.56 -29.56 40.29
N ALA A 9 4.58 -29.16 41.57
CA ALA A 9 3.73 -29.78 42.61
C ALA A 9 2.77 -28.85 43.35
N MET A 10 2.62 -27.57 42.98
CA MET A 10 1.79 -26.65 43.77
C MET A 10 1.00 -25.67 42.90
N THR A 11 -0.05 -26.15 42.21
CA THR A 11 -1.34 -25.44 42.04
C THR A 11 -2.35 -26.35 41.33
N ALA A 12 -2.89 -27.30 42.07
CA ALA A 12 -4.25 -27.78 41.84
C ALA A 12 -5.11 -27.22 42.97
N ALA A 13 -5.77 -26.08 42.74
CA ALA A 13 -6.87 -25.58 43.56
C ALA A 13 -7.66 -24.53 42.78
N LEU A 14 -8.81 -24.92 42.25
CA LEU A 14 -9.89 -24.01 41.87
C LEU A 14 -10.36 -23.27 43.14
N ILE A 15 -10.25 -21.94 43.20
CA ILE A 15 -11.15 -21.01 43.93
C ILE A 15 -11.05 -19.63 43.24
N GLY A 16 -12.17 -19.15 42.70
CA GLY A 16 -12.68 -17.77 42.76
C GLY A 16 -11.81 -16.55 42.41
N ILE A 17 -12.19 -15.89 41.31
CA ILE A 17 -12.28 -14.42 41.09
C ILE A 17 -11.02 -13.59 41.42
N SER A 18 -10.19 -13.33 40.41
CA SER A 18 -9.58 -11.99 40.18
C SER A 18 -8.92 -11.92 38.79
N LEU A 19 -9.55 -11.17 37.88
CA LEU A 19 -8.94 -10.16 37.01
C LEU A 19 -7.49 -10.41 36.55
N CYS A 20 -7.33 -11.10 35.41
CA CYS A 20 -6.56 -10.59 34.26
C CYS A 20 -6.71 -11.61 33.11
N LEU A 21 -7.86 -11.59 32.43
CA LEU A 21 -7.87 -12.01 31.04
C LEU A 21 -7.09 -10.91 30.30
N VAL A 22 -5.76 -10.97 30.32
CA VAL A 22 -4.98 -10.23 29.33
C VAL A 22 -5.23 -10.97 28.02
N LEU A 23 -6.37 -10.65 27.39
CA LEU A 23 -6.48 -10.61 25.95
C LEU A 23 -5.34 -9.71 25.49
N THR A 24 -4.15 -10.29 25.33
CA THR A 24 -3.12 -9.66 24.53
C THR A 24 -3.66 -9.79 23.12
N ILE A 25 -4.49 -8.82 22.71
CA ILE A 25 -4.54 -8.48 21.30
C ILE A 25 -3.14 -7.95 21.07
N SER A 26 -2.24 -8.78 20.54
CA SER A 26 -1.09 -8.22 19.87
C SER A 26 -1.71 -7.25 18.87
N SER A 27 -1.48 -5.94 19.05
CA SER A 27 -1.66 -5.03 17.94
C SER A 27 -0.59 -5.47 16.95
N GLU A 28 -0.92 -6.45 16.12
CA GLU A 28 -0.25 -6.64 14.85
C GLU A 28 -0.36 -5.25 14.22
N ASN A 29 0.76 -4.54 14.09
CA ASN A 29 0.80 -3.38 13.23
C ASN A 29 0.41 -3.93 11.87
N VAL A 30 -0.86 -3.77 11.49
CA VAL A 30 -1.30 -4.06 10.14
C VAL A 30 -0.48 -3.09 9.31
N SER A 31 0.51 -3.64 8.61
CA SER A 31 1.36 -2.85 7.72
C SER A 31 0.43 -2.10 6.77
N ALA A 32 0.60 -0.78 6.66
CA ALA A 32 -0.18 0.05 5.73
C ALA A 32 0.01 -0.37 4.26
N PHE A 33 1.05 -1.18 4.02
CA PHE A 33 1.44 -1.75 2.74
C PHE A 33 1.61 -3.27 2.86
N SER A 34 1.05 -4.02 1.92
CA SER A 34 1.06 -5.49 1.91
C SER A 34 2.37 -6.09 1.38
N GLY A 35 3.16 -5.31 0.64
CA GLY A 35 4.43 -5.74 0.07
C GLY A 35 5.65 -5.56 1.00
N SER A 36 6.84 -5.52 0.39
CA SER A 36 8.12 -5.35 1.09
C SER A 36 8.57 -3.89 1.14
N GLY A 37 9.47 -3.58 2.07
CA GLY A 37 10.01 -2.23 2.26
C GLY A 37 9.33 -1.47 3.39
N SER A 38 9.88 -0.31 3.73
CA SER A 38 9.38 0.56 4.82
C SER A 38 8.90 1.92 4.33
N GLY A 39 8.91 2.16 3.02
CA GLY A 39 8.48 3.42 2.42
C GLY A 39 9.48 4.56 2.62
N THR A 40 10.71 4.25 3.04
CA THR A 40 11.79 5.24 3.23
C THR A 40 12.66 5.36 1.98
N PRO A 41 13.43 6.44 1.78
CA PRO A 41 14.29 6.57 0.60
C PRO A 41 15.30 5.42 0.42
N SER A 42 15.80 4.86 1.53
CA SER A 42 16.78 3.76 1.51
C SER A 42 16.15 2.37 1.44
N ASP A 43 14.85 2.28 1.66
CA ASP A 43 14.08 1.04 1.70
C ASP A 43 12.63 1.33 1.25
N PRO A 44 12.44 1.66 -0.05
CA PRO A 44 11.15 2.02 -0.59
C PRO A 44 10.20 0.82 -0.59
N TYR A 45 8.89 1.09 -0.59
CA TYR A 45 7.89 0.08 -0.81
C TYR A 45 8.03 -0.51 -2.22
N GLN A 46 8.12 -1.83 -2.30
CA GLN A 46 8.28 -2.56 -3.55
C GLN A 46 6.92 -2.95 -4.11
N ILE A 47 6.58 -2.41 -5.28
CA ILE A 47 5.31 -2.64 -5.96
C ILE A 47 5.48 -3.78 -6.97
N GLY A 48 4.85 -4.91 -6.67
CA GLY A 48 4.92 -6.16 -7.41
C GLY A 48 3.63 -6.56 -8.13
N ASP A 49 2.51 -5.94 -7.77
CA ASP A 49 1.18 -6.21 -8.33
C ASP A 49 0.27 -4.97 -8.26
N VAL A 50 -0.89 -5.05 -8.92
CA VAL A 50 -1.86 -3.95 -8.98
C VAL A 50 -2.50 -3.61 -7.62
N THR A 51 -2.57 -4.59 -6.70
CA THR A 51 -3.11 -4.35 -5.36
C THR A 51 -2.16 -3.43 -4.58
N GLN A 52 -0.86 -3.74 -4.62
CA GLN A 52 0.19 -2.91 -4.02
C GLN A 52 0.29 -1.53 -4.67
N LEU A 53 0.07 -1.44 -6.00
CA LEU A 53 0.00 -0.16 -6.69
C LEU A 53 -1.15 0.71 -6.14
N GLN A 54 -2.31 0.12 -5.87
CA GLN A 54 -3.45 0.84 -5.29
C GLN A 54 -3.21 1.26 -3.83
N GLU A 55 -2.43 0.49 -3.07
CA GLU A 55 -2.08 0.80 -1.67
C GLU A 55 -1.22 2.06 -1.50
N ILE A 56 -0.65 2.63 -2.58
CA ILE A 56 0.06 3.91 -2.54
C ILE A 56 -0.82 5.03 -1.95
N SER A 57 -2.14 4.96 -2.18
CA SER A 57 -3.10 5.91 -1.62
C SER A 57 -3.16 5.92 -0.08
N ASN A 58 -2.63 4.89 0.59
CA ASN A 58 -2.57 4.84 2.05
C ASN A 58 -1.45 5.70 2.63
N GLU A 59 -0.35 5.94 1.88
CA GLU A 59 0.85 6.62 2.38
C GLU A 59 1.50 7.52 1.31
N LEU A 60 0.74 8.48 0.78
CA LEU A 60 1.08 9.36 -0.36
C LEU A 60 2.41 10.16 -0.31
N SER A 61 3.13 10.12 0.81
CA SER A 61 4.43 10.78 0.99
C SER A 61 5.63 9.82 1.04
N ALA A 62 5.36 8.51 0.97
CA ALA A 62 6.39 7.47 1.02
C ALA A 62 7.14 7.32 -0.32
N HIS A 63 8.15 6.44 -0.31
CA HIS A 63 8.94 6.11 -1.49
C HIS A 63 8.58 4.73 -2.01
N TYR A 64 8.43 4.61 -3.33
CA TYR A 64 7.94 3.43 -4.02
C TYR A 64 8.84 3.10 -5.20
N ILE A 65 9.02 1.80 -5.46
CA ILE A 65 9.76 1.29 -6.61
C ILE A 65 9.04 0.10 -7.23
N LEU A 66 8.92 0.05 -8.56
CA LEU A 66 8.46 -1.16 -9.25
C LEU A 66 9.56 -2.24 -9.23
N VAL A 67 9.15 -3.48 -9.01
CA VAL A 67 10.07 -4.65 -9.01
C VAL A 67 9.81 -5.64 -10.16
N ASN A 68 8.77 -5.41 -10.94
CA ASN A 68 8.37 -6.12 -12.15
C ASN A 68 7.35 -5.29 -12.94
N ASP A 69 7.02 -5.75 -14.14
CA ASP A 69 5.87 -5.24 -14.88
C ASP A 69 4.56 -5.55 -14.12
N ILE A 70 3.62 -4.62 -14.17
CA ILE A 70 2.33 -4.69 -13.50
C ILE A 70 1.22 -4.80 -14.53
N ASP A 71 0.52 -5.93 -14.56
CA ASP A 71 -0.72 -6.06 -15.32
C ASP A 71 -1.90 -5.54 -14.51
N ALA A 72 -2.43 -4.38 -14.91
CA ALA A 72 -3.60 -3.75 -14.29
C ALA A 72 -4.92 -4.20 -14.92
N SER A 73 -4.93 -5.23 -15.77
CA SER A 73 -6.17 -5.76 -16.36
C SER A 73 -7.10 -6.42 -15.33
N GLU A 74 -6.56 -6.87 -14.18
CA GLU A 74 -7.32 -7.46 -13.07
C GLU A 74 -7.89 -6.41 -12.09
N THR A 75 -7.97 -5.13 -12.47
CA THR A 75 -8.62 -4.11 -11.64
C THR A 75 -10.11 -4.43 -11.41
N TRP A 76 -10.68 -3.83 -10.35
CA TRP A 76 -12.09 -3.98 -9.97
C TRP A 76 -13.06 -3.57 -11.09
N GLU A 77 -14.35 -3.92 -10.97
CA GLU A 77 -15.35 -3.64 -12.02
C GLU A 77 -15.44 -2.14 -12.41
N ASP A 78 -15.09 -1.24 -11.48
CA ASP A 78 -15.08 0.21 -11.70
C ASP A 78 -13.72 0.77 -12.18
N GLY A 79 -12.70 -0.09 -12.29
CA GLY A 79 -11.33 0.26 -12.67
C GLY A 79 -10.42 0.59 -11.50
N PHE A 80 -9.25 1.14 -11.81
CA PHE A 80 -8.26 1.60 -10.85
C PHE A 80 -8.65 2.98 -10.30
N ASP A 81 -8.49 3.19 -8.99
CA ASP A 81 -8.73 4.49 -8.35
C ASP A 81 -7.47 5.37 -8.46
N PRO A 82 -7.57 6.61 -8.96
CA PRO A 82 -6.42 7.52 -9.04
C PRO A 82 -5.67 7.65 -7.71
N ILE A 83 -4.34 7.60 -7.78
CA ILE A 83 -3.48 7.78 -6.61
C ILE A 83 -3.45 9.27 -6.25
N GLY A 84 -4.01 9.58 -5.08
CA GLY A 84 -4.16 10.95 -4.62
C GLY A 84 -5.10 11.81 -5.47
N GLY A 85 -5.18 13.08 -5.13
CA GLY A 85 -6.06 14.04 -5.79
C GLY A 85 -5.81 15.45 -5.30
N VAL A 86 -6.60 16.42 -5.77
CA VAL A 86 -6.39 17.85 -5.46
C VAL A 86 -6.35 18.17 -3.96
N ASP A 87 -7.11 17.43 -3.14
CA ASP A 87 -7.17 17.61 -1.68
C ASP A 87 -6.17 16.72 -0.93
N SER A 88 -5.60 15.71 -1.59
CA SER A 88 -4.65 14.74 -1.03
C SER A 88 -3.64 14.35 -2.11
N ALA A 89 -2.75 15.29 -2.45
CA ALA A 89 -1.82 15.12 -3.55
C ALA A 89 -0.69 14.16 -3.18
N PHE A 90 -0.22 13.38 -4.16
CA PHE A 90 0.98 12.57 -4.02
C PHE A 90 2.21 13.48 -3.85
N THR A 91 3.03 13.24 -2.84
CA THR A 91 4.23 14.05 -2.52
C THR A 91 5.50 13.22 -2.38
N GLY A 92 5.37 11.89 -2.50
CA GLY A 92 6.45 10.94 -2.36
C GLY A 92 7.30 10.77 -3.63
N THR A 93 7.97 9.63 -3.71
CA THR A 93 8.72 9.21 -4.90
C THR A 93 8.14 7.93 -5.47
N PHE A 94 7.93 7.89 -6.77
CA PHE A 94 7.55 6.68 -7.50
C PHE A 94 8.56 6.45 -8.62
N ASP A 95 9.40 5.43 -8.44
CA ASP A 95 10.40 4.99 -9.40
C ASP A 95 9.88 3.76 -10.16
N GLY A 96 9.63 3.93 -11.46
CA GLY A 96 9.19 2.84 -12.33
C GLY A 96 10.29 1.81 -12.61
N ASN A 97 11.56 2.13 -12.32
CA ASN A 97 12.71 1.23 -12.42
C ASN A 97 12.83 0.55 -13.80
N GLY A 98 12.32 1.21 -14.85
CA GLY A 98 12.29 0.71 -16.22
C GLY A 98 11.23 -0.36 -16.52
N TYR A 99 10.35 -0.69 -15.56
CA TYR A 99 9.21 -1.57 -15.76
C TYR A 99 7.98 -0.80 -16.28
N VAL A 100 7.01 -1.55 -16.79
CA VAL A 100 5.76 -1.00 -17.32
C VAL A 100 4.56 -1.34 -16.44
N ILE A 101 3.60 -0.41 -16.38
CA ILE A 101 2.23 -0.70 -15.95
C ILE A 101 1.41 -0.82 -17.22
N GLU A 102 0.87 -2.01 -17.47
CA GLU A 102 0.09 -2.33 -18.65
C GLU A 102 -1.41 -2.43 -18.33
N ASN A 103 -2.24 -2.16 -19.33
CA ASN A 103 -3.69 -2.37 -19.28
C ASN A 103 -4.41 -1.56 -18.19
N LEU A 104 -3.84 -0.42 -17.79
CA LEU A 104 -4.44 0.47 -16.80
C LEU A 104 -5.75 1.04 -17.31
N TYR A 105 -6.83 0.78 -16.56
CA TYR A 105 -8.17 1.28 -16.85
C TYR A 105 -8.67 2.13 -15.68
N ILE A 106 -9.00 3.40 -15.93
CA ILE A 106 -9.54 4.32 -14.94
C ILE A 106 -10.80 4.99 -15.49
N ARG A 107 -11.90 4.93 -14.73
CA ARG A 107 -13.13 5.67 -15.03
C ARG A 107 -13.57 6.50 -13.84
N SER A 108 -13.67 7.80 -14.04
CA SER A 108 -14.16 8.73 -13.04
C SER A 108 -15.05 9.79 -13.68
N ASP A 109 -16.06 10.27 -12.96
CA ASP A 109 -16.83 11.45 -13.36
C ASP A 109 -16.16 12.76 -12.88
N ASN A 110 -15.01 12.67 -12.20
CA ASN A 110 -14.28 13.81 -11.64
C ASN A 110 -13.28 14.40 -12.63
N SER A 111 -12.77 15.58 -12.27
CA SER A 111 -11.58 16.18 -12.91
C SER A 111 -10.29 15.72 -12.23
N TYR A 112 -9.14 15.90 -12.89
CA TYR A 112 -7.81 15.51 -12.42
C TYR A 112 -7.67 13.98 -12.28
N VAL A 113 -7.68 13.32 -13.44
CA VAL A 113 -7.71 11.87 -13.55
C VAL A 113 -6.50 11.38 -14.33
N GLY A 114 -5.72 10.51 -13.68
CA GLY A 114 -4.61 9.75 -14.22
C GLY A 114 -4.20 8.71 -13.20
N LEU A 115 -3.11 7.96 -13.46
CA LEU A 115 -2.55 7.06 -12.43
C LEU A 115 -2.33 7.82 -11.11
N PHE A 116 -1.81 9.04 -11.19
CA PHE A 116 -1.80 10.01 -10.11
C PHE A 116 -2.82 11.11 -10.39
N GLY A 117 -3.81 11.28 -9.51
CA GLY A 117 -4.83 12.32 -9.69
C GLY A 117 -4.25 13.73 -9.53
N ALA A 118 -3.31 13.93 -8.60
CA ALA A 118 -2.54 15.16 -8.49
C ALA A 118 -1.22 14.93 -7.77
N THR A 119 -0.20 15.69 -8.14
CA THR A 119 1.10 15.73 -7.46
C THR A 119 1.30 17.05 -6.72
N GLY A 120 1.79 16.98 -5.49
CA GLY A 120 2.16 18.11 -4.66
C GLY A 120 3.63 18.50 -4.80
N SER A 121 4.05 19.49 -3.99
CA SER A 121 5.44 19.97 -3.97
C SER A 121 6.40 18.85 -3.57
N GLY A 122 7.44 18.63 -4.38
CA GLY A 122 8.49 17.67 -4.09
C GLY A 122 8.21 16.24 -4.55
N ALA A 123 7.04 15.99 -5.16
CA ALA A 123 6.76 14.70 -5.79
C ALA A 123 7.78 14.40 -6.91
N ILE A 124 8.25 13.16 -6.95
CA ILE A 124 9.13 12.65 -8.01
C ILE A 124 8.47 11.42 -8.61
N ILE A 125 8.24 11.45 -9.91
CA ILE A 125 7.74 10.30 -10.69
C ILE A 125 8.73 10.13 -11.83
N GLU A 126 9.46 9.02 -11.85
CA GLU A 126 10.54 8.78 -12.81
C GLU A 126 10.55 7.33 -13.32
N ASP A 127 11.11 7.14 -14.52
CA ASP A 127 11.29 5.84 -15.17
C ASP A 127 10.03 4.95 -15.26
N VAL A 128 8.85 5.59 -15.32
CA VAL A 128 7.55 4.92 -15.46
C VAL A 128 7.20 4.69 -16.93
N GLY A 129 7.00 3.43 -17.31
CA GLY A 129 6.33 3.06 -18.55
C GLY A 129 4.84 2.82 -18.35
N LEU A 130 4.02 3.36 -19.25
CA LEU A 130 2.58 3.11 -19.29
C LEU A 130 2.21 2.55 -20.66
N GLU A 131 1.62 1.36 -20.70
CA GLU A 131 1.22 0.69 -21.94
C GLU A 131 -0.27 0.32 -21.93
N ASN A 132 -0.93 0.48 -23.09
CA ASN A 132 -2.35 0.15 -23.27
C ASN A 132 -3.28 0.78 -22.20
N VAL A 133 -3.11 2.08 -21.96
CA VAL A 133 -3.84 2.82 -20.94
C VAL A 133 -5.15 3.41 -21.49
N ASP A 134 -6.24 3.22 -20.76
CA ASP A 134 -7.57 3.81 -21.03
C ASP A 134 -8.06 4.58 -19.79
N VAL A 135 -8.03 5.91 -19.86
CA VAL A 135 -8.44 6.81 -18.77
C VAL A 135 -9.56 7.73 -19.26
N ALA A 136 -10.66 7.77 -18.52
CA ALA A 136 -11.74 8.71 -18.74
C ALA A 136 -12.07 9.52 -17.47
N GLY A 137 -12.22 10.84 -17.66
CA GLY A 137 -12.56 11.84 -16.65
C GLY A 137 -13.31 13.03 -17.26
N ASP A 138 -13.70 14.00 -16.44
CA ASP A 138 -14.39 15.24 -16.88
C ASP A 138 -13.41 16.26 -17.50
N THR A 139 -12.52 16.83 -16.69
CA THR A 139 -11.47 17.76 -17.15
C THR A 139 -10.11 17.42 -16.54
N HIS A 140 -9.02 17.81 -17.21
CA HIS A 140 -7.64 17.49 -16.78
C HIS A 140 -7.42 15.98 -16.66
N VAL A 141 -7.37 15.32 -17.82
CA VAL A 141 -7.20 13.87 -17.91
C VAL A 141 -5.85 13.57 -18.57
N GLY A 142 -5.05 12.73 -17.92
CA GLY A 142 -3.77 12.26 -18.40
C GLY A 142 -3.60 10.76 -18.11
N GLY A 143 -2.71 10.09 -18.82
CA GLY A 143 -2.39 8.69 -18.51
C GLY A 143 -1.65 8.58 -17.17
N LEU A 144 -0.66 9.45 -16.95
CA LEU A 144 0.18 9.45 -15.76
C LEU A 144 -0.31 10.42 -14.68
N VAL A 145 -0.59 11.68 -15.05
CA VAL A 145 -1.05 12.79 -14.19
C VAL A 145 -1.82 13.82 -15.00
#